data_AF-A0A3S0EVL9-F1
#
_entry.id   AF-A0A3S0EVL9-F1
#
_cell.length_a   1.000
_cell.length_b   1.000
_cell.length_c   1.000
_cell.angle_alpha   90.00
_cell.angle_beta   90.00
_cell.angle_gamma   90.00
#
_symmetry.space_group_name_H-M   'P 1'
#
loop_
_entity.id
_entity.type
_entity.pdbx_description
1 polymer ?
#
loop_
_entity_poly.entity_id
_entity_poly.type
_entity_poly.pdbx_seq_one_letter_code
_entity_poly.pdbx_strand_id
1 'polypeptide(L)'
;MLHASAWARVPLVVARSRCRLKWFRLHGLPAPERLAALRLQVEAWRPFERTDARLALSGDHGLAVAWDAAALERDLQAAGADAARFQLMPETFSATKTGDGLRLVQGVEGFEAQHWLDGWLTASRWWPQALTEADWAEFVRASGASRDLSAMALPAAQLVSAGQPWVRSHALQASDDHARGAEQRLVFMGGVALTLAAGVMVHQLWDAHREQRRLAAQLDSLKAAATPVVAARDGTLAQVADIEKLAAWMAVPQPVDVIGHLNETLGRSNVQIKELELERDKLRIALQLGANTGRAVVVRDLQAGGWFTDVTEARADNGRGLLTMDMRIRGAFPPEARAVGEAAVPVQGSVGTPVTSAAPAPQAAAPTPAPAARPAATPPPLVQAAPPGPRTPPPPAKPIMAKPDENGLPPASVFDAIPSR
;
A
#
# COMPACT_ATOMS: atom_id res chain seq x y z
N MET A 1 21.70 25.45 -18.69
CA MET A 1 22.78 24.57 -18.20
C MET A 1 22.17 23.20 -17.97
N LEU A 2 22.35 22.28 -18.92
CA LEU A 2 21.86 20.92 -18.82
C LEU A 2 22.68 20.20 -17.74
N HIS A 3 22.01 19.73 -16.69
CA HIS A 3 22.60 18.75 -15.78
C HIS A 3 22.89 17.48 -16.58
N ALA A 4 24.10 17.39 -17.13
CA ALA A 4 24.66 16.13 -17.58
C ALA A 4 24.63 15.21 -16.38
N SER A 5 23.73 14.23 -16.41
CA SER A 5 23.60 13.17 -15.43
C SER A 5 24.99 12.68 -15.03
N ALA A 6 25.28 12.65 -13.73
CA ALA A 6 26.58 12.28 -13.13
C ALA A 6 27.09 10.87 -13.51
N TRP A 7 26.38 10.17 -14.39
CA TRP A 7 26.63 8.82 -14.88
C TRP A 7 27.17 8.78 -16.32
N ALA A 8 27.07 9.87 -17.08
CA ALA A 8 27.58 9.92 -18.45
C ALA A 8 29.02 10.49 -18.46
N ARG A 9 30.02 9.62 -18.69
CA ARG A 9 31.39 10.08 -18.92
C ARG A 9 31.44 10.86 -20.23
N VAL A 10 32.16 11.98 -20.23
CA VAL A 10 32.37 12.79 -21.43
C VAL A 10 33.38 12.07 -22.31
N PRO A 11 33.12 11.84 -23.61
CA PRO A 11 34.12 11.26 -24.50
C PRO A 11 35.30 12.23 -24.64
N LEU A 12 36.51 11.76 -24.35
CA LEU A 12 37.73 12.51 -24.54
C LEU A 12 38.54 11.85 -25.64
N VAL A 13 38.84 12.63 -26.69
CA VAL A 13 39.62 12.14 -27.82
C VAL A 13 41.11 12.22 -27.50
N VAL A 14 41.80 11.09 -27.60
CA VAL A 14 43.27 11.03 -27.46
C VAL A 14 43.88 11.25 -28.84
N ALA A 15 44.68 12.30 -28.98
CA ALA A 15 45.33 12.67 -30.24
C ALA A 15 46.19 11.53 -30.81
N ARG A 16 46.22 11.41 -32.14
CA ARG A 16 46.94 10.35 -32.84
C ARG A 16 48.44 10.34 -32.56
N SER A 17 49.04 11.49 -32.33
CA SER A 17 50.47 11.70 -31.98
C SER A 17 50.90 10.91 -30.74
N ARG A 18 49.99 10.80 -29.76
CA ARG A 18 50.19 10.11 -28.46
C ARG A 18 49.88 8.62 -28.53
N CYS A 19 49.36 8.15 -29.66
CA CYS A 19 48.96 6.78 -29.84
C CYS A 19 50.04 5.95 -30.57
N ARG A 20 50.08 4.66 -30.27
CA ARG A 20 50.79 3.62 -31.02
C ARG A 20 49.77 2.61 -31.52
N LEU A 21 49.93 2.18 -32.76
CA LEU A 21 49.02 1.23 -33.39
C LEU A 21 49.73 -0.09 -33.61
N LYS A 22 49.02 -1.19 -33.39
CA LYS A 22 49.48 -2.51 -33.78
C LYS A 22 48.31 -3.35 -34.25
N TRP A 23 48.51 -4.01 -35.38
CA TRP A 23 47.60 -4.98 -35.94
C TRP A 23 48.02 -6.38 -35.48
N PHE A 24 47.02 -7.19 -35.16
CA PHE A 24 47.16 -8.55 -34.69
C PHE A 24 46.34 -9.48 -35.59
N ARG A 25 46.92 -10.63 -35.92
CA ARG A 25 46.21 -11.70 -36.64
C ARG A 25 45.73 -12.73 -35.63
N LEU A 26 44.43 -13.01 -35.65
CA LEU A 26 43.72 -13.91 -34.73
C LEU A 26 43.15 -15.12 -35.48
N HIS A 27 43.79 -15.49 -36.58
CA HIS A 27 43.39 -16.62 -37.40
C HIS A 27 43.44 -17.93 -36.61
N GLY A 28 42.49 -18.83 -36.87
CA GLY A 28 42.38 -20.12 -36.17
C GLY A 28 41.75 -20.06 -34.77
N LEU A 29 41.46 -18.88 -34.23
CA LEU A 29 40.78 -18.75 -32.94
C LEU A 29 39.25 -18.72 -33.07
N PRO A 30 38.50 -19.39 -32.18
CA PRO A 30 37.04 -19.25 -32.08
C PRO A 30 36.64 -17.80 -31.81
N ALA A 31 35.55 -17.35 -32.45
CA ALA A 31 35.03 -16.00 -32.29
C ALA A 31 34.92 -15.49 -30.83
N PRO A 32 34.41 -16.26 -29.84
CA PRO A 32 34.31 -15.78 -28.46
C PRO A 32 35.66 -15.55 -27.77
N GLU A 33 36.72 -16.24 -28.20
CA GLU A 33 38.04 -16.18 -27.57
C GLU A 33 38.93 -15.08 -28.14
N ARG A 34 38.61 -14.57 -29.35
CA ARG A 34 39.43 -13.58 -30.07
C ARG A 34 39.69 -12.31 -29.28
N LEU A 35 38.72 -11.80 -28.54
CA LEU A 35 38.91 -10.58 -27.73
C LEU A 35 39.86 -10.83 -26.54
N ALA A 36 39.73 -11.98 -25.88
CA ALA A 36 40.62 -12.35 -24.79
C ALA A 36 42.05 -12.56 -25.30
N ALA A 37 42.21 -13.25 -26.42
CA ALA A 37 43.51 -13.41 -27.07
C ALA A 37 44.11 -12.07 -27.52
N LEU A 38 43.31 -11.17 -28.10
CA LEU A 38 43.77 -9.84 -28.48
C LEU A 38 44.26 -9.04 -27.27
N ARG A 39 43.51 -9.06 -26.16
CA ARG A 39 43.94 -8.44 -24.89
C ARG A 39 45.29 -8.97 -24.43
N LEU A 40 45.48 -10.29 -24.42
CA LEU A 40 46.73 -10.91 -24.02
C LEU A 40 47.89 -10.51 -24.93
N GLN A 41 47.68 -10.48 -26.24
CA GLN A 41 48.70 -10.07 -27.20
C GLN A 41 49.08 -8.59 -27.07
N VAL A 42 48.13 -7.73 -26.72
CA VAL A 42 48.38 -6.31 -26.45
C VAL A 42 49.11 -6.11 -25.13
N GLU A 43 48.76 -6.88 -24.10
CA GLU A 43 49.49 -6.93 -22.83
C GLU A 43 50.93 -7.41 -23.01
N ALA A 44 51.20 -8.31 -23.96
CA ALA A 44 52.57 -8.68 -24.31
C ALA A 44 53.31 -7.59 -25.12
N TRP A 45 52.58 -6.73 -25.84
CA TRP A 45 53.19 -5.68 -26.68
C TRP A 45 53.58 -4.42 -25.89
N ARG A 46 52.77 -3.99 -24.90
CA ARG A 46 53.02 -2.87 -23.96
C ARG A 46 54.07 -1.84 -24.42
N PRO A 47 53.72 -0.94 -25.35
CA PRO A 47 54.66 0.06 -25.87
C PRO A 47 55.08 1.13 -24.84
N PHE A 48 54.35 1.24 -23.73
CA PHE A 48 54.59 2.20 -22.64
C PHE A 48 54.63 1.47 -21.29
N GLU A 49 55.33 2.05 -20.31
CA GLU A 49 55.40 1.54 -18.94
C GLU A 49 53.99 1.37 -18.34
N ARG A 50 53.14 2.39 -18.49
CA ARG A 50 51.72 2.32 -18.17
C ARG A 50 50.87 2.44 -19.42
N THR A 51 50.76 1.33 -20.14
CA THR A 51 49.95 1.24 -21.37
C THR A 51 48.46 1.14 -21.02
N ASP A 52 47.65 2.01 -21.61
CA ASP A 52 46.22 1.77 -21.79
C ASP A 52 45.92 1.72 -23.30
N ALA A 53 44.84 1.03 -23.69
CA ALA A 53 44.52 0.82 -25.09
C ALA A 53 43.03 0.65 -25.34
N ARG A 54 42.61 1.01 -26.57
CA ARG A 54 41.34 0.57 -27.15
C ARG A 54 41.59 -0.48 -28.21
N LEU A 55 40.74 -1.48 -28.19
CA LEU A 55 40.82 -2.65 -29.05
C LEU A 55 39.65 -2.66 -30.02
N ALA A 56 39.90 -2.96 -31.27
CA ALA A 56 38.89 -3.20 -32.28
C ALA A 56 39.07 -4.62 -32.85
N LEU A 57 37.96 -5.26 -33.18
CA LEU A 57 37.93 -6.59 -33.80
C LEU A 57 37.09 -6.54 -35.07
N SER A 58 37.61 -7.13 -36.14
CA SER A 58 36.86 -7.41 -37.37
C SER A 58 37.30 -8.75 -37.93
N GLY A 59 36.38 -9.73 -37.97
CA GLY A 59 36.71 -11.08 -38.40
C GLY A 59 37.85 -11.69 -37.56
N ASP A 60 38.94 -12.04 -38.23
CA ASP A 60 40.18 -12.58 -37.66
C ASP A 60 41.29 -11.53 -37.49
N HIS A 61 40.95 -10.24 -37.62
CA HIS A 61 41.88 -9.13 -37.42
C HIS A 61 41.57 -8.38 -36.12
N GLY A 62 42.64 -8.06 -35.39
CA GLY A 62 42.61 -7.19 -34.23
C GLY A 62 43.41 -5.93 -34.47
N LEU A 63 42.92 -4.79 -34.03
CA LEU A 63 43.65 -3.52 -34.00
C LEU A 63 43.70 -3.01 -32.57
N ALA A 64 44.90 -2.75 -32.08
CA ALA A 64 45.12 -2.09 -30.81
C ALA A 64 45.66 -0.70 -31.02
N VAL A 65 45.04 0.26 -30.35
CA VAL A 65 45.49 1.65 -30.30
C VAL A 65 45.83 1.94 -28.85
N ALA A 66 47.13 1.99 -28.55
CA ALA A 66 47.68 2.15 -27.22
C ALA A 66 48.21 3.57 -26.99
N TRP A 67 48.12 4.08 -25.77
CA TRP A 67 48.70 5.36 -25.34
C TRP A 67 49.33 5.22 -23.95
N ASP A 68 50.16 6.20 -23.58
CA ASP A 68 50.73 6.30 -22.25
C ASP A 68 49.69 6.89 -21.29
N ALA A 69 49.13 6.04 -20.43
CA ALA A 69 48.15 6.45 -19.43
C ALA A 69 48.77 7.33 -18.34
N ALA A 70 50.07 7.20 -18.05
CA ALA A 70 50.78 8.07 -17.10
C ALA A 70 50.96 9.47 -17.64
N ALA A 71 51.37 9.61 -18.90
CA ALA A 71 51.45 10.91 -19.54
C ALA A 71 50.09 11.60 -19.62
N LEU A 72 49.06 10.87 -20.06
CA LEU A 72 47.71 11.45 -20.21
C LEU A 72 47.10 11.89 -18.87
N GLU A 73 47.26 11.11 -17.80
CA GLU A 73 46.77 11.50 -16.47
C GLU A 73 47.48 12.74 -15.94
N ARG A 74 48.80 12.87 -16.14
CA ARG A 74 49.55 14.08 -15.75
C ARG A 74 49.04 15.31 -16.47
N ASP A 75 48.80 15.20 -17.78
CA ASP A 75 48.29 16.32 -18.58
C ASP A 75 46.87 16.73 -18.15
N LEU A 76 46.01 15.75 -17.85
CA LEU A 76 44.66 16.02 -17.35
C LEU A 76 44.69 16.66 -15.95
N GLN A 77 45.55 16.17 -15.06
CA GLN A 77 45.73 16.77 -13.73
C GLN A 77 46.25 18.21 -13.82
N ALA A 78 47.20 18.48 -14.72
CA ALA A 78 47.69 19.84 -14.97
C ALA A 78 46.59 20.77 -15.49
N ALA A 79 45.61 20.23 -16.23
CA ALA A 79 44.41 20.94 -16.67
C ALA A 79 43.28 20.99 -15.62
N GLY A 80 43.48 20.46 -14.40
CA GLY A 80 42.48 20.41 -13.33
C GLY A 80 41.36 19.39 -13.56
N ALA A 81 41.61 18.37 -14.39
CA ALA A 81 40.66 17.36 -14.80
C ALA A 81 41.05 15.97 -14.30
N ASP A 82 40.05 15.15 -13.95
CA ASP A 82 40.26 13.76 -13.51
C ASP A 82 39.95 12.78 -14.66
N ALA A 83 40.93 11.94 -15.02
CA ALA A 83 40.81 10.93 -16.07
C ALA A 83 39.63 9.97 -15.85
N ALA A 84 39.26 9.69 -14.60
CA ALA A 84 38.15 8.80 -14.27
C ALA A 84 36.77 9.32 -14.75
N ARG A 85 36.66 10.62 -15.04
CA ARG A 85 35.43 11.26 -15.54
C ARG A 85 35.25 11.13 -17.05
N PHE A 86 36.30 10.76 -17.78
CA PHE A 86 36.28 10.74 -19.23
C PHE A 86 36.23 9.31 -19.78
N GLN A 87 35.57 9.18 -20.93
CA GLN A 87 35.68 7.98 -21.75
C GLN A 87 36.74 8.24 -22.81
N LEU A 88 37.94 7.70 -22.58
CA LEU A 88 39.06 7.85 -23.51
C LEU A 88 38.77 7.09 -24.81
N MET A 89 38.88 7.80 -25.93
CA MET A 89 38.71 7.29 -27.28
C MET A 89 39.86 7.78 -28.16
N PRO A 90 40.64 6.91 -28.80
CA PRO A 90 41.65 7.35 -29.76
C PRO A 90 41.03 8.05 -30.95
N GLU A 91 41.70 9.07 -31.45
CA GLU A 91 41.29 9.84 -32.63
C GLU A 91 41.03 8.95 -33.86
N THR A 92 41.84 7.91 -34.08
CA THR A 92 41.66 6.93 -35.16
C THR A 92 40.31 6.22 -35.09
N PHE A 93 39.70 6.06 -33.91
CA PHE A 93 38.39 5.42 -33.73
C PHE A 93 37.23 6.41 -33.86
N SER A 94 37.50 7.70 -33.68
CA SER A 94 36.50 8.78 -33.83
C SER A 94 36.20 9.11 -35.30
N ALA A 95 36.99 8.62 -36.24
CA ALA A 95 36.76 8.81 -37.67
C ALA A 95 35.44 8.16 -38.12
N THR A 96 34.71 8.84 -39.01
CA THR A 96 33.48 8.31 -39.60
C THR A 96 33.82 7.17 -40.57
N LYS A 97 32.98 6.12 -40.60
CA LYS A 97 33.12 5.03 -41.56
C LYS A 97 32.88 5.56 -42.98
N THR A 98 33.96 5.73 -43.72
CA THR A 98 33.95 6.00 -45.16
C THR A 98 34.42 4.72 -45.88
N GLY A 99 34.15 4.54 -47.18
CA GLY A 99 34.41 3.30 -47.96
C GLY A 99 35.85 2.72 -47.97
N ASP A 100 36.26 2.03 -49.02
CA ASP A 100 37.62 1.51 -49.09
C ASP A 100 38.59 2.50 -49.77
N GLY A 101 39.90 2.26 -49.61
CA GLY A 101 40.96 3.00 -50.29
C GLY A 101 41.88 3.82 -49.38
N LEU A 102 42.68 4.65 -50.01
CA LEU A 102 43.69 5.50 -49.37
C LEU A 102 43.10 6.84 -48.95
N ARG A 103 43.51 7.35 -47.79
CA ARG A 103 43.01 8.60 -47.23
C ARG A 103 44.10 9.38 -46.54
N LEU A 104 43.92 10.70 -46.55
CA LEU A 104 44.66 11.61 -45.69
C LEU A 104 43.67 12.29 -44.75
N VAL A 105 43.90 12.13 -43.45
CA VAL A 105 43.05 12.66 -42.38
C VAL A 105 43.85 13.70 -41.60
N GLN A 106 43.32 14.91 -41.46
CA GLN A 106 43.88 15.95 -40.61
C GLN A 106 43.30 15.80 -39.21
N GLY A 107 44.16 15.42 -38.27
CA GLY A 107 43.80 15.30 -36.86
C GLY A 107 43.95 16.62 -36.10
N VAL A 108 43.72 16.55 -34.79
CA VAL A 108 43.99 17.66 -33.85
C VAL A 108 45.46 18.05 -33.89
N GLU A 109 46.33 17.04 -33.98
CA GLU A 109 47.77 17.21 -34.08
C GLU A 109 48.27 16.48 -35.33
N GLY A 110 48.57 17.22 -36.40
CA GLY A 110 49.19 16.69 -37.61
C GLY A 110 48.24 15.95 -38.56
N PHE A 111 48.82 15.02 -39.33
CA PHE A 111 48.16 14.34 -40.44
C PHE A 111 48.37 12.82 -40.35
N GLU A 112 47.31 12.05 -40.61
CA GLU A 112 47.32 10.59 -40.63
C GLU A 112 46.97 10.10 -42.04
N ALA A 113 47.89 9.36 -42.66
CA ALA A 113 47.59 8.59 -43.87
C ALA A 113 47.01 7.24 -43.46
N GLN A 114 45.90 6.85 -44.07
CA GLN A 114 45.16 5.64 -43.75
C GLN A 114 44.88 4.82 -45.00
N HIS A 115 45.00 3.50 -44.91
CA HIS A 115 44.59 2.55 -45.94
C HIS A 115 43.46 1.68 -45.41
N TRP A 116 42.34 1.65 -46.13
CA TRP A 116 41.13 0.93 -45.78
C TRP A 116 40.83 -0.15 -46.82
N LEU A 117 40.47 -1.34 -46.34
CA LEU A 117 40.03 -2.46 -47.17
C LEU A 117 38.89 -3.20 -46.46
N ASP A 118 37.79 -3.47 -47.16
CA ASP A 118 36.58 -4.09 -46.62
C ASP A 118 36.04 -3.40 -45.35
N GLY A 119 36.14 -2.08 -45.30
CA GLY A 119 35.74 -1.26 -44.16
C GLY A 119 36.62 -1.43 -42.92
N TRP A 120 37.84 -1.97 -43.06
CA TRP A 120 38.82 -2.13 -41.98
C TRP A 120 40.10 -1.34 -42.26
N LEU A 121 40.66 -0.70 -41.23
CA LEU A 121 41.92 0.02 -41.32
C LEU A 121 43.09 -0.98 -41.35
N THR A 122 43.76 -1.12 -42.49
CA THR A 122 44.86 -2.08 -42.70
C THR A 122 46.25 -1.47 -42.50
N ALA A 123 46.40 -0.17 -42.76
CA ALA A 123 47.63 0.56 -42.50
C ALA A 123 47.33 2.00 -42.05
N SER A 124 48.17 2.52 -41.16
CA SER A 124 48.14 3.91 -40.70
C SER A 124 49.55 4.41 -40.43
N ARG A 125 49.86 5.63 -40.86
CA ARG A 125 51.08 6.35 -40.53
C ARG A 125 50.74 7.80 -40.21
N TRP A 126 51.44 8.38 -39.24
CA TRP A 126 51.17 9.73 -38.74
C TRP A 126 52.40 10.62 -38.92
N TRP A 127 52.16 11.89 -39.25
CA TRP A 127 53.16 12.94 -39.39
C TRP A 127 52.75 14.19 -38.63
N PRO A 128 53.70 14.91 -38.00
CA PRO A 128 53.42 16.17 -37.31
C PRO A 128 53.13 17.33 -38.27
N GLN A 129 53.61 17.26 -39.50
CA GLN A 129 53.48 18.30 -40.54
C GLN A 129 52.77 17.74 -41.77
N ALA A 130 52.36 18.64 -42.67
CA ALA A 130 51.73 18.24 -43.94
C ALA A 130 52.66 17.32 -44.74
N LEU A 131 52.12 16.22 -45.25
CA LEU A 131 52.89 15.23 -46.00
C LEU A 131 53.31 15.81 -47.35
N THR A 132 54.54 15.48 -47.77
CA THR A 132 54.97 15.69 -49.15
C THR A 132 54.47 14.58 -50.06
N GLU A 133 54.49 14.79 -51.38
CA GLU A 133 54.18 13.74 -52.35
C GLU A 133 55.13 12.53 -52.23
N ALA A 134 56.38 12.75 -51.80
CA ALA A 134 57.35 11.69 -51.56
C ALA A 134 56.95 10.82 -50.34
N ASP A 135 56.54 11.45 -49.24
CA ASP A 135 56.04 10.75 -48.04
C ASP A 135 54.79 9.92 -48.37
N TRP A 136 53.90 10.48 -49.20
CA TRP A 136 52.71 9.80 -49.66
C TRP A 136 53.06 8.58 -50.50
N ALA A 137 53.93 8.73 -51.51
CA ALA A 137 54.36 7.62 -52.34
C ALA A 137 55.04 6.51 -51.52
N GLU A 138 55.83 6.86 -50.50
CA GLU A 138 56.43 5.89 -49.58
C GLU A 138 55.37 5.15 -48.76
N PHE A 139 54.40 5.87 -48.20
CA PHE A 139 53.29 5.27 -47.47
C PHE A 139 52.48 4.31 -48.33
N VAL A 140 52.12 4.71 -49.55
CA VAL A 140 51.33 3.88 -50.45
C VAL A 140 52.08 2.59 -50.79
N ARG A 141 53.38 2.66 -51.08
CA ARG A 141 54.22 1.46 -51.29
C ARG A 141 54.27 0.57 -50.04
N ALA A 142 54.39 1.14 -48.84
CA ALA A 142 54.47 0.39 -47.60
C ALA A 142 53.12 -0.20 -47.16
N SER A 143 52.00 0.39 -47.59
CA SER A 143 50.64 -0.01 -47.20
C SER A 143 50.14 -1.31 -47.86
N GLY A 144 50.87 -1.82 -48.86
CA GLY A 144 50.45 -2.98 -49.65
C GLY A 144 49.22 -2.71 -50.53
N ALA A 145 48.91 -1.44 -50.81
CA ALA A 145 47.81 -1.05 -51.70
C ALA A 145 48.04 -1.60 -53.13
N SER A 146 46.95 -1.85 -53.86
CA SER A 146 47.01 -2.36 -55.22
C SER A 146 47.80 -1.42 -56.14
N ARG A 147 48.27 -1.94 -57.28
CA ARG A 147 49.01 -1.14 -58.28
C ARG A 147 48.21 0.07 -58.76
N ASP A 148 46.88 -0.05 -58.82
CA ASP A 148 45.97 1.03 -59.23
C ASP A 148 45.90 2.15 -58.18
N LEU A 149 45.91 1.78 -56.88
CA LEU A 149 45.99 2.73 -55.78
C LEU A 149 47.40 3.35 -55.64
N SER A 150 48.43 2.66 -56.14
CA SER A 150 49.82 3.15 -56.13
C SER A 150 50.07 4.35 -57.04
N ALA A 151 49.20 4.58 -58.03
CA ALA A 151 49.27 5.73 -58.94
C ALA A 151 48.46 6.95 -58.42
N MET A 152 47.84 6.86 -57.25
CA MET A 152 46.98 7.92 -56.71
C MET A 152 47.81 9.09 -56.18
N ALA A 153 47.53 10.30 -56.69
CA ALA A 153 48.09 11.55 -56.17
C ALA A 153 47.68 11.79 -54.71
N LEU A 154 48.44 12.62 -53.99
CA LEU A 154 48.16 13.00 -52.61
C LEU A 154 46.73 13.58 -52.47
N PRO A 155 45.81 12.89 -51.77
CA PRO A 155 44.45 13.40 -51.62
C PRO A 155 44.42 14.62 -50.69
N ALA A 156 43.41 15.48 -50.87
CA ALA A 156 43.16 16.57 -49.94
C ALA A 156 42.86 16.03 -48.53
N ALA A 157 43.46 16.65 -47.52
CA ALA A 157 43.29 16.23 -46.14
C ALA A 157 41.85 16.45 -45.67
N GLN A 158 41.24 15.40 -45.10
CA GLN A 158 39.90 15.43 -44.55
C GLN A 158 39.95 15.71 -43.05
N LEU A 159 39.18 16.68 -42.56
CA LEU A 159 39.09 16.95 -41.12
C LEU A 159 38.42 15.78 -40.39
N VAL A 160 38.99 15.36 -39.25
CA VAL A 160 38.32 14.41 -38.36
C VAL A 160 37.03 15.05 -37.85
N SER A 161 35.89 14.55 -38.30
CA SER A 161 34.59 14.90 -37.71
C SER A 161 34.32 14.00 -36.51
N ALA A 162 33.93 14.59 -35.38
CA ALA A 162 33.50 13.87 -34.20
C ALA A 162 32.15 13.19 -34.47
N GLY A 163 32.20 12.02 -35.10
CA GLY A 163 31.04 11.22 -35.48
C GLY A 163 30.89 9.96 -34.64
N GLN A 164 29.99 9.08 -35.09
CA GLN A 164 29.88 7.73 -34.53
C GLN A 164 31.14 6.92 -34.90
N PRO A 165 31.77 6.21 -33.94
CA PRO A 165 32.98 5.45 -34.21
C PRO A 165 32.72 4.38 -35.28
N TRP A 166 33.65 4.24 -36.22
CA TRP A 166 33.53 3.30 -37.34
C TRP A 166 33.55 1.82 -36.91
N VAL A 167 34.05 1.54 -35.69
CA VAL A 167 34.13 0.21 -35.10
C VAL A 167 33.72 0.20 -33.64
N ARG A 168 33.17 -0.93 -33.19
CA ARG A 168 32.96 -1.19 -31.78
C ARG A 168 34.32 -1.38 -31.09
N SER A 169 34.69 -0.44 -30.22
CA SER A 169 35.91 -0.53 -29.42
C SER A 169 35.67 -1.22 -28.08
N HIS A 170 36.67 -1.93 -27.60
CA HIS A 170 36.72 -2.58 -26.29
C HIS A 170 37.86 -2.00 -25.45
N ALA A 171 37.72 -2.01 -24.13
CA ALA A 171 38.81 -1.65 -23.24
C ALA A 171 39.87 -2.77 -23.16
N LEU A 172 41.12 -2.39 -22.87
CA LEU A 172 42.19 -3.36 -22.61
C LEU A 172 41.84 -4.26 -21.42
N GLN A 173 41.42 -3.66 -20.29
CA GLN A 173 40.99 -4.39 -19.10
C GLN A 173 39.53 -4.85 -19.22
N ALA A 174 39.27 -6.13 -18.94
CA ALA A 174 37.92 -6.71 -19.05
C ALA A 174 36.94 -6.21 -17.97
N SER A 175 37.47 -5.82 -16.81
CA SER A 175 36.72 -5.30 -15.66
C SER A 175 35.97 -4.01 -16.00
N ASP A 176 36.55 -3.15 -16.83
CA ASP A 176 35.95 -1.88 -17.24
C ASP A 176 34.68 -2.04 -18.10
N ASP A 177 34.60 -3.12 -18.88
CA ASP A 177 33.49 -3.38 -19.80
C ASP A 177 32.35 -4.17 -19.13
N HIS A 178 32.66 -5.16 -18.28
CA HIS A 178 31.66 -6.08 -17.72
C HIS A 178 31.09 -5.64 -16.36
N ALA A 179 31.93 -5.12 -15.46
CA ALA A 179 31.48 -4.73 -14.13
C ALA A 179 30.40 -3.64 -14.21
N ARG A 180 30.57 -2.67 -15.11
CA ARG A 180 29.65 -1.54 -15.26
C ARG A 180 28.29 -1.92 -15.84
N GLY A 181 28.27 -2.83 -16.82
CA GLY A 181 27.02 -3.31 -17.41
C GLY A 181 26.21 -4.17 -16.43
N ALA A 182 26.89 -4.99 -15.64
CA ALA A 182 26.27 -5.83 -14.63
C ALA A 182 25.77 -5.01 -13.43
N GLU A 183 26.57 -4.08 -12.91
CA GLU A 183 26.19 -3.19 -11.80
C GLU A 183 24.98 -2.33 -12.15
N GLN A 184 24.97 -1.70 -13.34
CA GLN A 184 23.82 -0.90 -13.77
C GLN A 184 22.54 -1.74 -13.88
N ARG A 185 22.64 -2.96 -14.41
CA ARG A 185 21.50 -3.89 -14.50
C ARG A 185 21.04 -4.33 -13.12
N LEU A 186 21.95 -4.61 -12.19
CA LEU A 186 21.62 -5.02 -10.82
C LEU A 186 20.96 -3.87 -10.04
N VAL A 187 21.47 -2.64 -10.15
CA VAL A 187 20.86 -1.46 -9.53
C VAL A 187 19.48 -1.20 -10.12
N PHE A 188 19.34 -1.29 -11.44
CA PHE A 188 18.04 -1.13 -12.09
C PHE A 188 17.04 -2.20 -11.66
N MET A 189 17.43 -3.48 -11.69
CA MET A 189 16.59 -4.60 -11.25
C MET A 189 16.23 -4.50 -9.77
N GLY A 190 17.18 -4.10 -8.92
CA GLY A 190 16.95 -3.84 -7.50
C GLY A 190 15.96 -2.69 -7.28
N GLY A 191 16.10 -1.61 -8.05
CA GLY A 191 15.16 -0.48 -8.03
C GLY A 191 13.74 -0.89 -8.44
N VAL A 192 13.61 -1.69 -9.50
CA VAL A 192 12.31 -2.24 -9.95
C VAL A 192 11.70 -3.17 -8.90
N ALA A 193 12.50 -4.03 -8.28
CA ALA A 193 12.02 -4.90 -7.21
C ALA A 193 11.52 -4.10 -5.99
N LEU A 194 12.26 -3.05 -5.61
CA LEU A 194 11.89 -2.18 -4.49
C LEU A 194 10.59 -1.41 -4.75
N THR A 195 10.40 -0.88 -5.97
CA THR A 195 9.16 -0.17 -6.32
C THR A 195 7.96 -1.10 -6.37
N LEU A 196 8.12 -2.32 -6.86
CA LEU A 196 7.06 -3.34 -6.81
C LEU A 196 6.70 -3.72 -5.37
N ALA A 197 7.69 -3.94 -4.50
CA ALA A 197 7.46 -4.24 -3.09
C ALA A 197 6.74 -3.09 -2.37
N ALA A 198 7.16 -1.84 -2.63
CA ALA A 198 6.47 -0.65 -2.10
C ALA A 198 5.03 -0.55 -2.62
N GLY A 199 4.79 -0.86 -3.90
CA GLY A 199 3.45 -0.88 -4.48
C GLY A 199 2.51 -1.87 -3.80
N VAL A 200 2.99 -3.08 -3.47
CA VAL A 200 2.21 -4.09 -2.72
C VAL A 200 1.87 -3.58 -1.32
N MET A 201 2.82 -2.98 -0.60
CA MET A 201 2.59 -2.43 0.74
C MET A 201 1.55 -1.30 0.73
N VAL A 202 1.63 -0.39 -0.24
CA VAL A 202 0.64 0.69 -0.42
C VAL A 202 -0.74 0.12 -0.71
N HIS A 203 -0.84 -0.92 -1.55
CA HIS A 203 -2.10 -1.57 -1.86
C HIS A 203 -2.74 -2.21 -0.62
N GLN A 204 -1.97 -2.93 0.21
CA GLN A 204 -2.46 -3.53 1.45
C GLN A 204 -2.97 -2.49 2.44
N LEU A 205 -2.23 -1.37 2.59
CA LEU A 205 -2.64 -0.28 3.47
C LEU A 205 -3.94 0.38 3.00
N TRP A 206 -4.11 0.48 1.68
CA TRP A 206 -5.33 1.00 1.07
C TRP A 206 -6.55 0.11 1.34
N ASP A 207 -6.38 -1.21 1.21
CA ASP A 207 -7.45 -2.18 1.46
C ASP A 207 -7.84 -2.20 2.95
N ALA A 208 -6.86 -2.18 3.85
CA ALA A 208 -7.12 -2.05 5.28
C ALA A 208 -7.92 -0.77 5.61
N HIS A 209 -7.58 0.35 4.96
CA HIS A 209 -8.30 1.60 5.16
C HIS A 209 -9.74 1.55 4.61
N ARG A 210 -9.98 0.82 3.52
CA ARG A 210 -11.33 0.58 2.99
C ARG A 210 -12.18 -0.26 3.92
N GLU A 211 -11.61 -1.33 4.49
CA GLU A 211 -12.32 -2.17 5.46
C GLU A 211 -12.69 -1.39 6.72
N GLN A 212 -11.77 -0.57 7.23
CA GLN A 212 -12.05 0.29 8.39
C GLN A 212 -13.22 1.25 8.13
N ARG A 213 -13.27 1.88 6.94
CA ARG A 213 -14.40 2.75 6.55
C ARG A 213 -15.71 1.99 6.44
N ARG A 214 -15.67 0.75 5.92
CA ARG A 214 -16.85 -0.10 5.82
C ARG A 214 -17.40 -0.49 7.19
N LEU A 215 -16.52 -0.89 8.11
CA LEU A 215 -16.90 -1.22 9.49
C LEU A 215 -17.45 0.00 10.24
N ALA A 216 -16.85 1.17 10.06
CA ALA A 216 -17.35 2.41 10.64
C ALA A 216 -18.78 2.72 10.15
N ALA A 217 -19.03 2.62 8.84
CA ALA A 217 -20.37 2.82 8.27
C ALA A 217 -21.40 1.79 8.79
N GLN A 218 -21.00 0.53 8.97
CA GLN A 218 -21.87 -0.49 9.56
C GLN A 218 -22.20 -0.16 11.02
N LEU A 219 -21.20 0.27 11.80
CA LEU A 219 -21.39 0.65 13.20
C LEU A 219 -22.33 1.84 13.34
N ASP A 220 -22.21 2.84 12.46
CA ASP A 220 -23.10 3.99 12.43
C ASP A 220 -24.54 3.58 12.04
N SER A 221 -24.69 2.65 11.10
CA SER A 221 -26.01 2.12 10.73
C SER A 221 -26.67 1.33 11.86
N LEU A 222 -25.90 0.53 12.61
CA LEU A 222 -26.39 -0.22 13.77
C LEU A 222 -26.75 0.71 14.92
N LYS A 223 -25.95 1.76 15.15
CA LYS A 223 -26.29 2.81 16.14
C LYS A 223 -27.60 3.50 15.78
N ALA A 224 -27.76 3.91 14.51
CA ALA A 224 -28.97 4.55 14.04
C ALA A 224 -30.20 3.62 14.20
N ALA A 225 -30.05 2.33 13.93
CA ALA A 225 -31.10 1.33 14.13
C ALA A 225 -31.41 1.07 15.63
N ALA A 226 -30.42 1.20 16.51
CA ALA A 226 -30.59 1.01 17.96
C ALA A 226 -31.17 2.25 18.67
N THR A 227 -30.96 3.45 18.14
CA THR A 227 -31.49 4.72 18.71
C THR A 227 -32.98 4.66 19.07
N PRO A 228 -33.91 4.18 18.21
CA PRO A 228 -35.33 4.12 18.57
C PRO A 228 -35.63 3.12 19.69
N VAL A 229 -34.88 2.01 19.80
CA VAL A 229 -35.08 1.02 20.87
C VAL A 229 -34.64 1.58 22.21
N VAL A 230 -33.49 2.28 22.24
CA VAL A 230 -33.01 2.96 23.44
C VAL A 230 -33.99 4.07 23.85
N ALA A 231 -34.43 4.90 22.90
CA ALA A 231 -35.42 5.94 23.16
C ALA A 231 -36.76 5.37 23.68
N ALA A 232 -37.22 4.23 23.15
CA ALA A 232 -38.41 3.54 23.65
C ALA A 232 -38.22 3.03 25.08
N ARG A 233 -37.07 2.41 25.39
CA ARG A 233 -36.73 1.97 26.74
C ARG A 233 -36.71 3.15 27.71
N ASP A 234 -36.03 4.24 27.37
CA ASP A 234 -35.94 5.42 28.21
C ASP A 234 -37.33 6.04 28.44
N GLY A 235 -38.18 6.04 27.40
CA GLY A 235 -39.59 6.42 27.51
C GLY A 235 -40.38 5.53 28.48
N THR A 236 -40.21 4.21 28.44
CA THR A 236 -40.87 3.30 29.39
C THR A 236 -40.39 3.49 30.82
N LEU A 237 -39.08 3.72 31.03
CA LEU A 237 -38.54 3.99 32.36
C LEU A 237 -39.08 5.31 32.93
N ALA A 238 -39.21 6.34 32.09
CA ALA A 238 -39.85 7.59 32.50
C ALA A 238 -41.32 7.39 32.90
N GLN A 239 -42.08 6.62 32.12
CA GLN A 239 -43.48 6.30 32.45
C GLN A 239 -43.62 5.50 33.75
N VAL A 240 -42.74 4.52 33.99
CA VAL A 240 -42.71 3.77 35.25
C VAL A 240 -42.46 4.71 36.43
N ALA A 241 -41.49 5.61 36.31
CA ALA A 241 -41.20 6.59 37.36
C ALA A 241 -42.40 7.52 37.64
N ASP A 242 -43.19 7.87 36.62
CA ASP A 242 -44.40 8.68 36.81
C ASP A 242 -45.56 7.90 37.44
N ILE A 243 -45.73 6.62 37.09
CA ILE A 243 -46.67 5.72 37.77
C ILE A 243 -46.29 5.56 39.24
N GLU A 244 -45.01 5.39 39.56
CA GLU A 244 -44.53 5.32 40.95
C GLU A 244 -44.84 6.60 41.74
N LYS A 245 -44.70 7.78 41.12
CA LYS A 245 -45.10 9.06 41.75
C LYS A 245 -46.61 9.12 42.01
N LEU A 246 -47.43 8.73 41.04
CA LEU A 246 -48.90 8.69 41.21
C LEU A 246 -49.33 7.66 42.24
N ALA A 247 -48.71 6.49 42.26
CA ALA A 247 -48.93 5.46 43.27
C ALA A 247 -48.56 5.97 44.67
N ALA A 248 -47.46 6.72 44.80
CA ALA A 248 -47.09 7.36 46.05
C ALA A 248 -48.13 8.41 46.52
N TRP A 249 -48.82 9.09 45.60
CA TRP A 249 -49.92 10.01 45.94
C TRP A 249 -51.18 9.28 46.41
N MET A 250 -51.52 8.15 45.77
CA MET A 250 -52.65 7.31 46.18
C MET A 250 -52.40 6.53 47.49
N ALA A 251 -51.13 6.36 47.89
CA ALA A 251 -50.78 5.71 49.15
C ALA A 251 -51.06 6.57 50.39
N VAL A 252 -51.44 7.85 50.22
CA VAL A 252 -51.88 8.73 51.31
C VAL A 252 -53.40 8.63 51.48
N PRO A 253 -53.93 8.43 52.71
CA PRO A 253 -55.36 8.31 52.93
C PRO A 253 -56.09 9.57 52.45
N GLN A 254 -57.09 9.38 51.59
CA GLN A 254 -57.84 10.50 51.03
C GLN A 254 -58.79 11.08 52.09
N PRO A 255 -58.81 12.41 52.30
CA PRO A 255 -59.67 13.02 53.32
C PRO A 255 -61.16 12.65 53.16
N VAL A 256 -61.63 12.47 51.93
CA VAL A 256 -63.02 12.10 51.64
C VAL A 256 -63.37 10.71 52.15
N ASP A 257 -62.47 9.73 52.01
CA ASP A 257 -62.70 8.36 52.47
C ASP A 257 -62.71 8.32 53.99
N VAL A 258 -61.80 9.07 54.63
CA VAL A 258 -61.72 9.22 56.09
C VAL A 258 -63.00 9.82 56.64
N ILE A 259 -63.51 10.91 56.03
CA ILE A 259 -64.77 11.55 56.43
C ILE A 259 -65.95 10.60 56.21
N GLY A 260 -65.99 9.88 55.09
CA GLY A 260 -67.04 8.91 54.77
C GLY A 260 -67.14 7.81 55.84
N HIS A 261 -66.01 7.21 56.21
CA HIS A 261 -65.97 6.17 57.23
C HIS A 261 -66.27 6.70 58.64
N LEU A 262 -65.80 7.91 58.97
CA LEU A 262 -66.17 8.58 60.23
C LEU A 262 -67.68 8.83 60.30
N ASN A 263 -68.30 9.29 59.22
CA ASN A 263 -69.73 9.53 59.19
C ASN A 263 -70.54 8.22 59.30
N GLU A 264 -70.09 7.13 58.67
CA GLU A 264 -70.74 5.82 58.79
C GLU A 264 -70.65 5.26 60.22
N THR A 265 -69.47 5.37 60.85
CA THR A 265 -69.24 4.86 62.21
C THR A 265 -69.93 5.73 63.27
N LEU A 266 -69.85 7.06 63.16
CA LEU A 266 -70.38 8.00 64.14
C LEU A 266 -71.87 8.33 63.94
N GLY A 267 -72.38 8.22 62.71
CA GLY A 267 -73.78 8.50 62.37
C GLY A 267 -74.77 7.62 63.13
N ARG A 268 -74.36 6.40 63.53
CA ARG A 268 -75.17 5.50 64.37
C ARG A 268 -75.35 6.00 65.82
N SER A 269 -74.46 6.88 66.27
CA SER A 269 -74.34 7.27 67.69
C SER A 269 -74.80 8.71 67.98
N ASN A 270 -75.48 9.36 67.02
CA ASN A 270 -75.94 10.76 67.10
C ASN A 270 -74.82 11.75 67.50
N VAL A 271 -73.59 11.50 67.05
CA VAL A 271 -72.44 12.36 67.32
C VAL A 271 -72.24 13.33 66.15
N GLN A 272 -72.12 14.63 66.44
CA GLN A 272 -71.84 15.63 65.42
C GLN A 272 -70.34 15.95 65.37
N ILE A 273 -69.74 15.93 64.18
CA ILE A 273 -68.35 16.33 63.97
C ILE A 273 -68.30 17.84 63.81
N LYS A 274 -67.55 18.54 64.67
CA LYS A 274 -67.39 20.00 64.60
C LYS A 274 -66.14 20.43 63.84
N GLU A 275 -65.04 19.75 64.10
CA GLU A 275 -63.74 20.08 63.54
C GLU A 275 -63.01 18.78 63.20
N LEU A 276 -62.35 18.79 62.05
CA LEU A 276 -61.56 17.67 61.57
C LEU A 276 -60.28 18.24 60.96
N GLU A 277 -59.16 17.85 61.54
CA GLU A 277 -57.83 18.20 61.09
C GLU A 277 -57.11 16.89 60.75
N LEU A 278 -56.74 16.74 59.48
CA LEU A 278 -56.04 15.56 58.98
C LEU A 278 -54.62 15.96 58.57
N GLU A 279 -53.63 15.52 59.34
CA GLU A 279 -52.21 15.75 59.06
C GLU A 279 -51.53 14.40 58.78
N ARG A 280 -51.40 14.08 57.48
CA ARG A 280 -50.84 12.81 56.97
C ARG A 280 -51.58 11.58 57.51
N ASP A 281 -51.02 10.94 58.52
CA ASP A 281 -51.56 9.74 59.17
C ASP A 281 -52.18 10.05 60.53
N LYS A 282 -52.12 11.29 61.01
CA LYS A 282 -52.74 11.74 62.25
C LYS A 282 -54.04 12.45 61.94
N LEU A 283 -55.11 11.95 62.54
CA LEU A 283 -56.44 12.52 62.47
C LEU A 283 -56.79 13.08 63.84
N ARG A 284 -57.07 14.37 63.89
CA ARG A 284 -57.59 15.06 65.06
C ARG A 284 -59.03 15.48 64.79
N ILE A 285 -59.94 15.03 65.64
CA ILE A 285 -61.37 15.33 65.49
C ILE A 285 -61.93 15.94 66.78
N ALA A 286 -62.78 16.95 66.64
CA ALA A 286 -63.60 17.48 67.71
C ALA A 286 -65.06 17.05 67.48
N LEU A 287 -65.58 16.27 68.43
CA LEU A 287 -66.91 15.69 68.39
C LEU A 287 -67.81 16.36 69.43
N GLN A 288 -69.07 16.60 69.09
CA GLN A 288 -70.12 16.99 70.03
C GLN A 288 -71.01 15.78 70.32
N LEU A 289 -71.02 15.34 71.58
CA LEU A 289 -71.81 14.17 71.99
C LEU A 289 -73.26 14.57 72.31
N GLY A 290 -74.22 13.74 71.90
CA GLY A 290 -75.61 13.83 72.35
C GLY A 290 -75.78 13.48 73.84
N ALA A 291 -76.89 13.91 74.45
CA ALA A 291 -77.13 13.82 75.90
C ALA A 291 -77.05 12.39 76.49
N ASN A 292 -77.15 11.35 75.66
CA ASN A 292 -77.18 9.94 76.07
C ASN A 292 -76.00 9.10 75.53
N THR A 293 -75.02 9.69 74.85
CA THR A 293 -73.91 8.93 74.25
C THR A 293 -72.68 8.95 75.17
N GLY A 294 -72.30 7.79 75.70
CA GLY A 294 -71.11 7.66 76.56
C GLY A 294 -69.81 7.71 75.75
N ARG A 295 -68.81 8.47 76.24
CA ARG A 295 -67.49 8.65 75.58
C ARG A 295 -66.79 7.33 75.25
N ALA A 296 -66.86 6.36 76.17
CA ALA A 296 -66.23 5.05 75.99
C ALA A 296 -66.85 4.24 74.84
N VAL A 297 -68.12 4.45 74.52
CA VAL A 297 -68.80 3.76 73.40
C VAL A 297 -68.26 4.29 72.07
N VAL A 298 -68.07 5.61 71.94
CA VAL A 298 -67.52 6.25 70.74
C VAL A 298 -66.08 5.79 70.48
N VAL A 299 -65.23 5.75 71.51
CA VAL A 299 -63.85 5.23 71.38
C VAL A 299 -63.84 3.79 70.91
N ARG A 300 -64.69 2.95 71.51
CA ARG A 300 -64.80 1.52 71.17
C ARG A 300 -65.29 1.33 69.74
N ASP A 301 -66.28 2.10 69.30
CA ASP A 301 -66.85 1.98 67.96
C ASP A 301 -65.85 2.45 66.88
N LEU A 302 -65.07 3.51 67.16
CA LEU A 302 -63.98 3.97 66.29
C LEU A 302 -62.83 2.96 66.19
N GLN A 303 -62.46 2.31 67.31
CA GLN A 303 -61.45 1.25 67.33
C GLN A 303 -61.94 -0.04 66.67
N ALA A 304 -63.23 -0.38 66.82
CA ALA A 304 -63.84 -1.57 66.24
C ALA A 304 -63.88 -1.53 64.70
N GLY A 305 -63.94 -0.34 64.11
CA GLY A 305 -63.83 -0.15 62.65
C GLY A 305 -62.46 -0.54 62.08
N GLY A 306 -61.43 -0.67 62.92
CA GLY A 306 -60.11 -1.20 62.54
C GLY A 306 -59.24 -0.27 61.67
N TRP A 307 -59.80 0.81 61.12
CA TRP A 307 -59.04 1.80 60.33
C TRP A 307 -58.25 2.79 61.19
N PHE A 308 -58.77 3.11 62.38
CA PHE A 308 -58.15 4.03 63.32
C PHE A 308 -57.46 3.26 64.45
N THR A 309 -56.18 3.54 64.64
CA THR A 309 -55.34 3.01 65.72
C THR A 309 -54.91 4.14 66.65
N ASP A 310 -54.47 3.80 67.87
CA ASP A 310 -53.98 4.78 68.85
C ASP A 310 -54.98 5.91 69.15
N VAL A 311 -56.26 5.56 69.26
CA VAL A 311 -57.33 6.51 69.59
C VAL A 311 -57.14 6.99 71.03
N THR A 312 -56.69 8.24 71.18
CA THR A 312 -56.43 8.88 72.48
C THR A 312 -57.32 10.11 72.65
N GLU A 313 -57.87 10.29 73.85
CA GLU A 313 -58.63 11.48 74.21
C GLU A 313 -57.64 12.60 74.54
N ALA A 314 -57.60 13.64 73.71
CA ALA A 314 -56.88 14.85 74.05
C ALA A 314 -57.68 15.57 75.14
N ARG A 315 -57.11 15.68 76.34
CA ARG A 315 -57.68 16.49 77.44
C ARG A 315 -57.70 17.96 77.03
N ALA A 316 -58.76 18.36 76.35
CA ALA A 316 -59.08 19.76 76.10
C ALA A 316 -60.14 20.19 77.13
N ASP A 317 -59.83 21.23 77.89
CA ASP A 317 -60.66 21.77 78.97
C ASP A 317 -61.80 22.65 78.40
N ASN A 318 -62.54 22.10 77.44
CA ASN A 318 -63.55 22.79 76.66
C ASN A 318 -64.95 22.29 77.06
N GLY A 319 -65.93 23.20 77.02
CA GLY A 319 -67.28 23.10 77.60
C GLY A 319 -68.00 21.74 77.54
N ARG A 320 -68.92 21.53 78.51
CA ARG A 320 -69.73 20.32 78.68
C ARG A 320 -70.28 19.80 77.33
N GLY A 321 -69.67 18.73 76.80
CA GLY A 321 -70.16 18.00 75.63
C GLY A 321 -69.23 17.99 74.40
N LEU A 322 -68.08 18.67 74.42
CA LEU A 322 -67.06 18.57 73.37
C LEU A 322 -66.01 17.51 73.73
N LEU A 323 -65.66 16.65 72.79
CA LEU A 323 -64.62 15.62 72.93
C LEU A 323 -63.62 15.76 71.79
N THR A 324 -62.37 16.06 72.11
CA THR A 324 -61.27 16.08 71.13
C THR A 324 -60.53 14.76 71.19
N MET A 325 -60.32 14.14 70.04
CA MET A 325 -59.65 12.85 69.91
C MET A 325 -58.53 12.94 68.89
N ASP A 326 -57.37 12.39 69.25
CA ASP A 326 -56.25 12.20 68.35
C ASP A 326 -56.14 10.71 68.05
N MET A 327 -56.07 10.36 66.77
CA MET A 327 -55.95 8.98 66.31
C MET A 327 -55.04 8.88 65.09
N ARG A 328 -54.53 7.68 64.84
CA ARG A 328 -53.66 7.38 63.70
C ARG A 328 -54.39 6.51 62.69
N ILE A 329 -54.35 6.87 61.41
CA ILE A 329 -54.97 6.12 60.33
C ILE A 329 -54.03 4.99 59.91
N ARG A 330 -54.55 3.76 59.86
CA ARG A 330 -53.81 2.58 59.45
C ARG A 330 -54.12 2.23 57.99
N GLY A 331 -53.24 2.63 57.09
CA GLY A 331 -53.35 2.35 55.65
C GLY A 331 -54.16 3.40 54.88
N ALA A 332 -54.03 3.38 53.56
CA ALA A 332 -54.61 4.41 52.68
C ALA A 332 -56.12 4.25 52.44
N PHE A 333 -56.65 3.04 52.59
CA PHE A 333 -58.04 2.70 52.30
C PHE A 333 -58.76 2.20 53.55
N PRO A 334 -60.06 2.47 53.69
CA PRO A 334 -60.86 1.88 54.75
C PRO A 334 -60.77 0.35 54.65
N PRO A 335 -60.67 -0.37 55.78
CA PRO A 335 -60.85 -1.80 55.76
C PRO A 335 -62.25 -2.05 55.19
N GLU A 336 -62.32 -2.68 54.01
CA GLU A 336 -63.60 -3.10 53.45
C GLU A 336 -64.36 -3.83 54.55
N ALA A 337 -65.54 -3.30 54.90
CA ALA A 337 -66.42 -3.94 55.87
C ALA A 337 -66.59 -5.38 55.39
N ARG A 338 -65.99 -6.31 56.13
CA ARG A 338 -65.89 -7.72 55.79
C ARG A 338 -67.32 -8.23 55.59
N ALA A 339 -67.79 -8.27 54.35
CA ALA A 339 -69.04 -8.89 53.98
C ALA A 339 -68.88 -10.37 54.32
N VAL A 340 -69.48 -10.78 55.43
CA VAL A 340 -69.69 -12.19 55.77
C VAL A 340 -70.65 -12.72 54.72
N GLY A 341 -70.10 -13.25 53.63
CA GLY A 341 -70.91 -13.72 52.50
C GLY A 341 -70.08 -13.94 51.24
N GLU A 342 -69.51 -15.13 51.16
CA GLU A 342 -69.54 -15.95 49.93
C GLU A 342 -68.46 -15.75 48.83
N ALA A 343 -68.01 -16.93 48.37
CA ALA A 343 -67.26 -17.24 47.16
C ALA A 343 -65.77 -16.83 47.08
N ALA A 344 -64.94 -17.74 47.58
CA ALA A 344 -63.60 -17.98 47.04
C ALA A 344 -63.66 -18.19 45.51
N VAL A 345 -63.11 -17.25 44.76
CA VAL A 345 -62.74 -17.45 43.35
C VAL A 345 -61.23 -17.66 43.30
N PRO A 346 -60.73 -18.79 42.79
CA PRO A 346 -59.30 -19.03 42.68
C PRO A 346 -58.75 -18.15 41.56
N VAL A 347 -57.80 -17.28 41.90
CA VAL A 347 -56.94 -16.61 40.92
C VAL A 347 -55.98 -17.66 40.38
N GLN A 348 -56.38 -18.36 39.31
CA GLN A 348 -55.48 -19.16 38.50
C GLN A 348 -54.46 -18.22 37.86
N GLY A 349 -53.19 -18.42 38.21
CA GLY A 349 -52.07 -17.89 37.45
C GLY A 349 -52.13 -18.41 36.03
N SER A 350 -52.30 -17.51 35.06
CA SER A 350 -51.92 -17.77 33.67
C SER A 350 -50.62 -17.03 33.41
N VAL A 351 -49.54 -17.80 33.40
CA VAL A 351 -48.28 -17.43 32.76
C VAL A 351 -48.60 -17.24 31.28
N GLY A 352 -48.67 -15.99 30.84
CA GLY A 352 -48.77 -15.64 29.43
C GLY A 352 -47.45 -15.98 28.73
N THR A 353 -47.44 -17.12 28.05
CA THR A 353 -46.46 -17.48 27.02
C THR A 353 -46.30 -16.37 25.96
N PRO A 354 -45.11 -16.26 25.34
CA PRO A 354 -44.79 -15.21 24.38
C PRO A 354 -45.64 -15.37 23.12
N VAL A 355 -46.16 -14.26 22.61
CA VAL A 355 -46.75 -14.19 21.28
C VAL A 355 -45.62 -14.36 20.26
N THR A 356 -45.45 -15.59 19.78
CA THR A 356 -44.83 -15.88 18.49
C THR A 356 -45.74 -15.31 17.41
N SER A 357 -45.40 -14.11 16.92
CA SER A 357 -46.04 -13.55 15.72
C SER A 357 -45.37 -14.13 14.47
N ALA A 358 -46.15 -14.98 13.80
CA ALA A 358 -46.27 -15.16 12.36
C ALA A 358 -45.00 -15.02 11.47
N ALA A 359 -44.58 -16.17 10.95
CA ALA A 359 -43.97 -16.30 9.63
C ALA A 359 -44.85 -15.67 8.53
N PRO A 360 -44.26 -15.08 7.48
CA PRO A 360 -44.88 -15.03 6.17
C PRO A 360 -44.48 -16.27 5.36
N ALA A 361 -45.49 -16.99 4.87
CA ALA A 361 -45.36 -17.96 3.78
C ALA A 361 -45.38 -17.22 2.42
N PRO A 362 -45.39 -17.93 1.27
CA PRO A 362 -44.30 -18.01 0.31
C PRO A 362 -44.44 -17.06 -0.90
N GLN A 363 -43.33 -16.88 -1.62
CA GLN A 363 -43.24 -16.62 -3.07
C GLN A 363 -44.26 -15.64 -3.69
N ALA A 364 -43.78 -14.44 -4.02
CA ALA A 364 -44.21 -13.72 -5.21
C ALA A 364 -42.99 -13.57 -6.14
N ALA A 365 -43.18 -14.00 -7.39
CA ALA A 365 -42.21 -14.07 -8.45
C ALA A 365 -41.55 -12.71 -8.75
N ALA A 366 -40.25 -12.75 -8.98
CA ALA A 366 -39.51 -11.64 -9.58
C ALA A 366 -40.02 -11.39 -11.01
N PRO A 367 -40.27 -10.14 -11.42
CA PRO A 367 -40.41 -9.81 -12.83
C PRO A 367 -39.05 -9.97 -13.52
N THR A 368 -39.01 -10.86 -14.49
CA THR A 368 -37.96 -10.97 -15.51
C THR A 368 -37.68 -9.59 -16.13
N PRO A 369 -36.44 -9.09 -16.15
CA PRO A 369 -36.11 -7.96 -16.99
C PRO A 369 -36.13 -8.39 -18.46
N ALA A 370 -36.97 -7.71 -19.24
CA ALA A 370 -36.99 -7.82 -20.70
C ALA A 370 -35.59 -7.52 -21.29
N PRO A 371 -35.22 -8.16 -22.42
CA PRO A 371 -33.93 -7.97 -23.05
C PRO A 371 -33.84 -6.57 -23.66
N ALA A 372 -32.84 -5.81 -23.23
CA ALA A 372 -32.44 -4.57 -23.89
C ALA A 372 -32.04 -4.87 -25.35
N ALA A 373 -32.56 -4.04 -26.25
CA ALA A 373 -32.33 -4.10 -27.68
C ALA A 373 -30.83 -4.15 -28.04
N ARG A 374 -30.50 -5.05 -28.97
CA ARG A 374 -29.23 -5.05 -29.69
C ARG A 374 -29.08 -3.73 -30.46
N PRO A 375 -28.01 -2.94 -30.25
CA PRO A 375 -27.60 -1.96 -31.25
C PRO A 375 -27.13 -2.70 -32.51
N ALA A 376 -27.46 -2.10 -33.66
CA ALA A 376 -27.16 -2.59 -34.99
C ALA A 376 -25.68 -2.96 -35.17
N ALA A 377 -25.46 -4.04 -35.92
CA ALA A 377 -24.16 -4.52 -36.34
C ALA A 377 -23.45 -3.45 -37.17
N THR A 378 -22.36 -2.92 -36.63
CA THR A 378 -21.30 -2.28 -37.42
C THR A 378 -20.50 -3.40 -38.11
N PRO A 379 -20.24 -3.32 -39.42
CA PRO A 379 -19.48 -4.35 -40.13
C PRO A 379 -18.05 -4.47 -39.56
N PRO A 380 -17.47 -5.69 -39.52
CA PRO A 380 -16.13 -5.90 -39.00
C PRO A 380 -15.09 -5.22 -39.90
N PRO A 381 -14.08 -4.54 -39.33
CA PRO A 381 -12.92 -4.13 -40.10
C PRO A 381 -12.16 -5.36 -40.59
N LEU A 382 -11.70 -5.29 -41.85
CA LEU A 382 -10.80 -6.25 -42.48
C LEU A 382 -9.64 -6.59 -41.52
N VAL A 383 -9.57 -7.85 -41.12
CA VAL A 383 -8.44 -8.44 -40.39
C VAL A 383 -7.24 -8.38 -41.32
N GLN A 384 -6.36 -7.39 -41.11
CA GLN A 384 -4.99 -7.46 -41.60
C GLN A 384 -4.26 -8.55 -40.79
N ALA A 385 -3.72 -9.53 -41.51
CA ALA A 385 -2.88 -10.58 -40.95
C ALA A 385 -1.69 -9.95 -40.21
N ALA A 386 -1.64 -10.17 -38.89
CA ALA A 386 -0.49 -9.82 -38.07
C ALA A 386 0.73 -10.69 -38.48
N PRO A 387 1.93 -10.11 -38.57
CA PRO A 387 3.14 -10.85 -38.88
C PRO A 387 3.48 -11.86 -37.77
N PRO A 388 4.13 -12.99 -38.11
CA PRO A 388 4.42 -14.06 -37.15
C PRO A 388 5.28 -13.55 -36.01
N GLY A 389 4.76 -13.67 -34.78
CA GLY A 389 5.48 -13.33 -33.55
C GLY A 389 6.73 -14.21 -33.35
N PRO A 390 7.74 -13.70 -32.63
CA PRO A 390 9.00 -14.39 -32.41
C PRO A 390 8.79 -15.71 -31.68
N ARG A 391 9.39 -16.78 -32.24
CA ARG A 391 9.43 -18.12 -31.65
C ARG A 391 9.97 -18.06 -30.22
N THR A 392 9.20 -18.58 -29.28
CA THR A 392 9.61 -18.82 -27.91
C THR A 392 10.89 -19.67 -27.89
N PRO A 393 11.96 -19.24 -27.21
CA PRO A 393 13.16 -20.06 -27.07
C PRO A 393 12.83 -21.35 -26.30
N PRO A 394 13.45 -22.48 -26.66
CA PRO A 394 13.23 -23.75 -25.97
C PRO A 394 13.61 -23.63 -24.49
N PRO A 395 12.91 -24.36 -23.60
CA PRO A 395 13.23 -24.35 -22.17
C PRO A 395 14.67 -24.80 -21.93
N PRO A 396 15.37 -24.23 -20.92
CA PRO A 396 16.74 -24.60 -20.59
C PRO A 396 16.81 -26.10 -20.29
N ALA A 397 17.83 -26.76 -20.86
CA ALA A 397 18.10 -28.16 -20.61
C ALA A 397 18.23 -28.41 -19.10
N LYS A 398 17.52 -29.43 -18.61
CA LYS A 398 17.59 -29.85 -17.21
C LYS A 398 19.06 -30.14 -16.86
N PRO A 399 19.57 -29.64 -15.72
CA PRO A 399 20.93 -29.95 -15.29
C PRO A 399 21.06 -31.46 -15.14
N ILE A 400 22.04 -32.04 -15.84
CA ILE A 400 22.43 -33.43 -15.68
C ILE A 400 23.06 -33.53 -14.29
N MET A 401 22.27 -33.94 -13.30
CA MET A 401 22.82 -34.32 -12.01
C MET A 401 23.57 -35.63 -12.20
N ALA A 402 24.90 -35.57 -12.08
CA ALA A 402 25.73 -36.75 -11.96
C ALA A 402 25.26 -37.53 -10.72
N LYS A 403 24.90 -38.80 -10.91
CA LYS A 403 24.67 -39.70 -9.77
C LYS A 403 25.95 -39.73 -8.94
N PRO A 404 25.87 -39.55 -7.61
CA PRO A 404 27.02 -39.78 -6.73
C PRO A 404 27.52 -41.21 -6.91
N ASP A 405 28.82 -41.41 -6.77
CA ASP A 405 29.42 -42.74 -6.78
C ASP A 405 28.89 -43.59 -5.59
N GLU A 406 29.18 -44.89 -5.58
CA GLU A 406 28.75 -45.80 -4.51
C GLU A 406 29.26 -45.38 -3.10
N ASN A 407 30.15 -44.39 -3.02
CA ASN A 407 30.74 -43.86 -1.79
C ASN A 407 30.21 -42.46 -1.41
N GLY A 408 29.26 -41.90 -2.15
CA GLY A 408 28.63 -40.61 -1.83
C GLY A 408 29.56 -39.39 -2.01
N LEU A 409 30.67 -39.53 -2.73
CA LEU A 409 31.62 -38.44 -2.98
C LEU A 409 31.35 -37.80 -4.36
N PRO A 410 31.44 -36.47 -4.48
CA PRO A 410 31.33 -35.80 -5.77
C PRO A 410 32.51 -36.19 -6.67
N PRO A 411 32.30 -36.47 -7.97
CA PRO A 411 33.37 -36.89 -8.86
C PRO A 411 34.47 -35.83 -8.93
N ALA A 412 35.72 -36.24 -8.78
CA ALA A 412 36.90 -35.36 -8.71
C ALA A 412 37.16 -34.60 -10.04
N SER A 413 36.51 -34.98 -11.13
CA SER A 413 36.61 -34.34 -12.43
C SER A 413 35.33 -34.56 -13.26
N VAL A 414 34.80 -33.49 -13.86
CA VAL A 414 33.64 -33.52 -14.77
C VAL A 414 33.96 -34.25 -16.08
N PHE A 415 35.25 -34.47 -16.39
CA PHE A 415 35.70 -35.02 -17.67
C PHE A 415 35.75 -36.55 -17.73
N ASP A 416 35.64 -37.26 -16.61
CA ASP A 416 35.65 -38.74 -16.59
C ASP A 416 34.28 -39.37 -16.94
N ALA A 417 33.24 -38.57 -17.15
CA ALA A 417 31.88 -39.03 -17.42
C ALA A 417 31.52 -39.12 -18.92
N ILE A 418 32.47 -38.92 -19.84
CA ILE A 418 32.22 -39.03 -21.27
C ILE A 418 32.54 -40.47 -21.72
N PRO A 419 31.53 -41.31 -22.05
CA PRO A 419 31.79 -42.61 -22.62
C PRO A 419 32.47 -42.44 -23.97
N SER A 420 33.66 -43.02 -24.11
CA SER A 420 34.37 -43.15 -25.38
C SER A 420 33.47 -43.84 -26.41
N ARG A 421 33.15 -43.11 -27.47
CA ARG A 421 32.55 -43.63 -28.69
C ARG A 421 33.55 -43.56 -29.83
#